data_AF-A0A7S4BKZ0-F1
#
_entry.id   AF-A0A7S4BKZ0-F1
#
_cell.length_a   1.000
_cell.length_b   1.000
_cell.length_c   1.000
_cell.angle_alpha   90.00
_cell.angle_beta   90.00
_cell.angle_gamma   90.00
#
_symmetry.space_group_name_H-M   'P 1'
#
loop_
_entity.id
_entity.type
_entity.pdbx_description
1 polymer ?
#
loop_
_entity_poly.entity_id
_entity_poly.type
_entity_poly.pdbx_seq_one_letter_code
_entity_poly.pdbx_strand_id
1 'polypeptide(L)'
;VVEPLFVMALTWAVGGLVNLGSRHKFDAFLRKLLKEKGSKASLPSSGTVFDVTFDVESLSWKPWLSTVPAYSVDSKVDFKADYSSIIVPTSASVCYTTLLRTLLRGDKHTLVVGPTGTAKSVTVQQFFAQGLDSTFEPIAMAFSAQTSANQTQDILDAKFEKRRQGQDKDSGLAYTMWGPMLGKRFLLFIDDFNMPKRETYGAQPPVELMRQLVDHDGWYDRKTLRFRKIVDVTLVGAMGPPGGGRQPMTNRMLRHMHMISFVDMSEETISGVFTTIVGAFLQSMSKDLQPLTTPIVAATIAMYATTCEVLRPTPAKPHYTFNLRDVSKVIQGVLMADKRRVTTKEQLVKLWTHECARVFADRLINDDDRNWFLAETKKVVKDKFSMSYESAVPSGEQLLYCNFYTAGADPPIYEEVADMSKLSELLAEHQKDYNEQHIPMDLVLFGDALAHICRISRVLSQPSGNALLLGVGGSGRQSLAR
;
A
#
# COMPACT_ATOMS: atom_id res chain seq x y z
N VAL A 1 16.63 -23.83 24.38
CA VAL A 1 16.34 -22.41 24.05
C VAL A 1 17.25 -21.88 22.95
N VAL A 2 18.58 -21.89 23.13
CA VAL A 2 19.53 -21.32 22.16
C VAL A 2 19.42 -21.91 20.76
N GLU A 3 19.34 -23.24 20.65
CA GLU A 3 19.28 -23.92 19.35
C GLU A 3 18.03 -23.55 18.52
N PRO A 4 16.78 -23.60 19.04
CA PRO A 4 15.62 -23.07 18.33
C PRO A 4 15.74 -21.60 17.91
N LEU A 5 16.28 -20.74 18.78
CA LEU A 5 16.49 -19.32 18.46
C LEU A 5 17.53 -19.13 17.35
N PHE A 6 18.60 -19.94 17.35
CA PHE A 6 19.59 -19.95 16.27
C PHE A 6 18.96 -20.40 14.95
N VAL A 7 18.12 -21.44 14.95
CA VAL A 7 17.39 -21.89 13.76
C VAL A 7 16.49 -20.77 13.21
N MET A 8 15.79 -20.05 14.08
CA MET A 8 14.97 -18.91 13.68
C MET A 8 15.83 -17.78 13.08
N ALA A 9 16.95 -17.44 13.71
CA ALA A 9 17.88 -16.42 13.22
C ALA A 9 18.47 -16.81 11.86
N LEU A 10 18.90 -18.06 11.68
CA LEU A 10 19.40 -18.60 10.42
C LEU A 10 18.33 -18.55 9.32
N THR A 11 17.09 -18.92 9.66
CA THR A 11 15.95 -18.89 8.73
C THR A 11 15.75 -17.50 8.15
N TRP A 12 15.77 -16.46 8.99
CA TRP A 12 15.50 -15.09 8.54
C TRP A 12 16.73 -14.35 8.00
N ALA A 13 17.94 -14.67 8.48
CA ALA A 13 19.17 -14.07 7.98
C ALA A 13 19.56 -14.58 6.58
N VAL A 14 19.27 -15.85 6.28
CA VAL A 14 19.64 -16.48 4.99
C VAL A 14 18.41 -16.74 4.14
N GLY A 15 17.46 -17.52 4.67
CA GLY A 15 16.23 -17.88 3.96
C GLY A 15 15.24 -16.71 3.81
N GLY A 16 15.35 -15.67 4.63
CA GLY A 16 14.46 -14.50 4.60
C GLY A 16 14.62 -13.62 3.36
N LEU A 17 15.67 -13.81 2.57
CA LEU A 17 16.00 -12.99 1.40
C LEU A 17 15.53 -13.58 0.06
N VAL A 18 15.01 -14.81 0.07
CA VAL A 18 14.61 -15.50 -1.17
C VAL A 18 13.13 -15.27 -1.51
N ASN A 19 12.75 -15.53 -2.76
CA ASN A 19 11.36 -15.44 -3.21
C ASN A 19 10.48 -16.58 -2.65
N LEU A 20 9.16 -16.46 -2.80
CA LEU A 20 8.19 -17.41 -2.25
C LEU A 20 8.48 -18.87 -2.67
N GLY A 21 8.68 -19.12 -3.97
CA GLY A 21 9.01 -20.46 -4.46
C GLY A 21 10.32 -21.04 -3.89
N SER A 22 11.31 -20.18 -3.63
CA SER A 22 12.59 -20.58 -3.04
C SER A 22 12.50 -20.79 -1.53
N ARG A 23 11.54 -20.18 -0.83
CA ARG A 23 11.30 -20.44 0.60
C ARG A 23 10.96 -21.92 0.84
N HIS A 24 10.15 -22.54 -0.03
CA HIS A 24 9.86 -23.98 0.06
C HIS A 24 11.11 -24.85 -0.14
N LYS A 25 12.01 -24.47 -1.05
CA LYS A 25 13.29 -25.17 -1.25
C LYS A 25 14.20 -25.03 -0.03
N PHE A 26 14.27 -23.83 0.55
CA PHE A 26 15.05 -23.55 1.74
C PHE A 26 14.50 -24.31 2.96
N ASP A 27 13.18 -24.37 3.14
CA ASP A 27 12.53 -25.16 4.18
C ASP A 27 12.95 -26.63 4.14
N ALA A 28 12.81 -27.27 2.97
CA ALA A 28 13.20 -28.66 2.78
C ALA A 28 14.69 -28.89 3.07
N PHE A 29 15.55 -27.99 2.60
CA PHE A 29 16.98 -28.03 2.86
C PHE A 29 17.30 -27.90 4.35
N LEU A 30 16.75 -26.90 5.03
CA LEU A 30 17.03 -26.64 6.44
C LEU A 30 16.54 -27.80 7.32
N ARG A 31 15.34 -28.32 7.08
CA ARG A 31 14.81 -29.49 7.81
C ARG A 31 15.70 -30.72 7.64
N LYS A 32 16.18 -30.98 6.42
CA LYS A 32 17.13 -32.06 6.14
C LYS A 32 18.45 -31.85 6.89
N LEU A 33 19.02 -30.64 6.83
CA LEU A 33 20.28 -30.29 7.50
C LEU A 33 20.17 -30.46 9.03
N LEU A 34 19.07 -29.99 9.64
CA LEU A 34 18.83 -30.14 11.07
C LEU A 34 18.75 -31.61 11.48
N LYS A 35 18.08 -32.45 10.67
CA LYS A 35 18.02 -33.90 10.91
C LYS A 35 19.41 -34.55 10.81
N GLU A 36 20.17 -34.24 9.77
CA GLU A 36 21.54 -34.77 9.56
C GLU A 36 22.51 -34.37 10.68
N LYS A 37 22.33 -33.18 11.26
CA LYS A 37 23.14 -32.69 12.39
C LYS A 37 22.61 -33.09 13.76
N GLY A 38 21.52 -33.87 13.83
CA GLY A 38 20.94 -34.33 15.09
C GLY A 38 20.38 -33.20 15.95
N SER A 39 19.88 -32.13 15.32
CA SER A 39 19.32 -30.97 16.03
C SER A 39 18.11 -31.35 16.87
N LYS A 40 18.02 -30.79 18.08
CA LYS A 40 16.89 -30.97 19.00
C LYS A 40 15.79 -29.91 18.81
N ALA A 41 15.97 -28.97 17.89
CA ALA A 41 14.91 -28.03 17.51
C ALA A 41 13.81 -28.77 16.73
N SER A 42 12.76 -29.19 17.44
CA SER A 42 11.60 -29.89 16.91
C SER A 42 10.65 -28.94 16.17
N LEU A 43 11.01 -28.58 14.94
CA LEU A 43 10.14 -27.78 14.06
C LEU A 43 8.80 -28.50 13.80
N PRO A 44 7.66 -27.78 13.76
CA PRO A 44 6.36 -28.36 13.40
C PRO A 44 6.39 -29.04 12.02
N SER A 45 5.64 -30.14 11.88
CA SER A 45 5.57 -30.92 10.64
C SER A 45 4.68 -30.27 9.57
N SER A 46 3.71 -29.45 9.97
CA SER A 46 2.86 -28.67 9.08
C SER A 46 3.46 -27.28 8.80
N GLY A 47 3.25 -26.79 7.58
CA GLY A 47 3.77 -25.50 7.14
C GLY A 47 5.29 -25.48 6.93
N THR A 48 5.82 -24.29 6.69
CA THR A 48 7.25 -24.05 6.49
C THR A 48 7.91 -23.49 7.75
N VAL A 49 9.23 -23.52 7.81
CA VAL A 49 10.04 -22.83 8.82
C VAL A 49 9.78 -21.32 8.89
N PHE A 50 9.16 -20.73 7.87
CA PHE A 50 8.80 -19.31 7.82
C PHE A 50 7.44 -19.02 8.48
N ASP A 51 6.58 -20.04 8.68
CA ASP A 51 5.22 -19.88 9.20
C ASP A 51 5.15 -19.94 10.73
N VAL A 52 6.27 -20.21 11.38
CA VAL A 52 6.37 -20.46 12.82
C VAL A 52 7.43 -19.59 13.48
N THR A 53 7.24 -19.35 14.76
CA THR A 53 8.17 -18.66 15.65
C THR A 53 8.40 -19.48 16.91
N PHE A 54 9.57 -19.32 17.53
CA PHE A 54 9.88 -19.99 18.79
C PHE A 54 9.54 -19.04 19.95
N ASP A 55 8.55 -19.43 20.75
CA ASP A 55 8.17 -18.69 21.94
C ASP A 55 9.05 -19.10 23.12
N VAL A 56 9.80 -18.13 23.65
CA VAL A 56 10.77 -18.34 24.73
C VAL A 56 10.07 -18.56 26.07
N GLU A 57 8.83 -18.07 26.24
CA GLU A 57 8.08 -18.22 27.48
C GLU A 57 7.53 -19.65 27.62
N SER A 58 6.87 -20.15 26.57
CA SER A 58 6.33 -21.52 26.56
C SER A 58 7.33 -22.59 26.11
N LEU A 59 8.53 -22.18 25.68
CA LEU A 59 9.58 -23.07 25.14
C LEU A 59 9.08 -23.94 23.97
N SER A 60 8.20 -23.41 23.14
CA SER A 60 7.52 -24.15 22.08
C SER A 60 7.44 -23.36 20.76
N TRP A 61 7.34 -24.08 19.64
CA TRP A 61 7.08 -23.48 18.34
C TRP A 61 5.60 -23.17 18.19
N LYS A 62 5.30 -21.95 17.75
CA LYS A 62 3.94 -21.45 17.56
C LYS A 62 3.77 -20.84 16.17
N PRO A 63 2.62 -21.00 15.51
CA PRO A 63 2.30 -20.23 14.32
C PRO A 63 2.33 -18.72 14.62
N TRP A 64 2.81 -17.90 13.69
CA TRP A 64 2.88 -16.44 13.90
C TRP A 64 1.54 -15.81 14.29
N LEU A 65 0.45 -16.22 13.66
CA LEU A 65 -0.88 -15.67 13.98
C LEU A 65 -1.34 -15.97 15.42
N SER A 66 -0.81 -17.02 16.05
CA SER A 66 -1.15 -17.34 17.44
C SER A 66 -0.45 -16.46 18.48
N THR A 67 0.54 -15.66 18.06
CA THR A 67 1.24 -14.73 18.96
C THR A 67 0.55 -13.36 19.05
N VAL A 68 -0.57 -13.18 18.36
CA VAL A 68 -1.37 -11.96 18.41
C VAL A 68 -2.84 -12.31 18.72
N PRO A 69 -3.60 -11.39 19.33
CA PRO A 69 -5.03 -11.60 19.54
C PRO A 69 -5.78 -11.83 18.23
N ALA A 70 -6.88 -12.57 18.29
CA ALA A 70 -7.78 -12.73 17.14
C ALA A 70 -8.25 -11.35 16.66
N TYR A 71 -8.08 -11.09 15.36
CA TYR A 71 -8.44 -9.81 14.78
C TYR A 71 -9.92 -9.78 14.39
N SER A 72 -10.58 -8.68 14.74
CA SER A 72 -11.88 -8.30 14.24
C SER A 72 -11.86 -6.83 13.85
N VAL A 73 -12.52 -6.46 12.76
CA VAL A 73 -12.72 -5.05 12.41
C VAL A 73 -13.61 -4.42 13.48
N ASP A 74 -13.21 -3.25 14.00
CA ASP A 74 -13.98 -2.54 15.01
C ASP A 74 -15.33 -2.11 14.42
N SER A 75 -16.41 -2.34 15.17
CA SER A 75 -17.79 -2.03 14.76
C SER A 75 -18.06 -0.54 14.60
N LYS A 76 -17.17 0.32 15.13
CA LYS A 76 -17.24 1.78 15.02
C LYS A 76 -16.52 2.34 13.78
N VAL A 77 -15.83 1.50 13.01
CA VAL A 77 -15.10 1.93 11.82
C VAL A 77 -16.06 2.54 10.81
N ASP A 78 -15.79 3.77 10.38
CA ASP A 78 -16.41 4.32 9.19
C ASP A 78 -15.66 3.79 7.97
N PHE A 79 -16.24 2.81 7.27
CA PHE A 79 -15.62 2.24 6.08
C PHE A 79 -15.42 3.25 4.94
N LYS A 80 -16.12 4.39 4.93
CA LYS A 80 -15.91 5.45 3.94
C LYS A 80 -14.67 6.28 4.28
N ALA A 81 -14.52 6.67 5.54
CA ALA A 81 -13.44 7.56 5.99
C ALA A 81 -12.15 6.82 6.35
N ASP A 82 -12.28 5.64 6.99
CA ASP A 82 -11.18 4.98 7.69
C ASP A 82 -10.67 3.72 6.99
N TYR A 83 -11.12 3.43 5.77
CA TYR A 83 -10.72 2.21 5.03
C TYR A 83 -9.21 2.00 4.99
N SER A 84 -8.44 3.07 4.72
CA SER A 84 -6.97 2.99 4.65
C SER A 84 -6.30 2.64 5.98
N SER A 85 -7.01 2.77 7.10
CA SER A 85 -6.52 2.40 8.44
C SER A 85 -6.79 0.94 8.81
N ILE A 86 -7.66 0.25 8.07
CA ILE A 86 -8.02 -1.15 8.33
C ILE A 86 -6.88 -2.05 7.87
N ILE A 87 -6.12 -2.58 8.82
CA ILE A 87 -5.01 -3.50 8.54
C ILE A 87 -5.30 -4.84 9.19
N VAL A 88 -5.64 -5.83 8.37
CA VAL A 88 -5.85 -7.22 8.81
C VAL A 88 -4.48 -7.88 9.02
N PRO A 89 -4.15 -8.35 10.24
CA PRO A 89 -2.91 -9.06 10.50
C PRO A 89 -2.85 -10.38 9.73
N THR A 90 -1.73 -10.63 9.07
CA THR A 90 -1.41 -11.89 8.41
C THR A 90 -0.21 -12.54 9.09
N SER A 91 0.01 -13.84 8.87
CA SER A 91 1.21 -14.54 9.36
C SER A 91 2.49 -13.77 8.99
N ALA A 92 2.56 -13.31 7.74
CA ALA A 92 3.67 -12.53 7.23
C ALA A 92 3.80 -11.16 7.90
N SER A 93 2.72 -10.39 8.07
CA SER A 93 2.82 -9.07 8.69
C SER A 93 3.21 -9.14 10.17
N VAL A 94 2.71 -10.14 10.91
CA VAL A 94 3.10 -10.39 12.31
C VAL A 94 4.58 -10.76 12.40
N CYS A 95 5.04 -11.62 11.51
CA CYS A 95 6.45 -11.99 11.41
C CYS A 95 7.34 -10.78 11.11
N TYR A 96 7.08 -10.04 10.03
CA TYR A 96 7.90 -8.88 9.63
C TYR A 96 7.92 -7.80 10.70
N THR A 97 6.79 -7.53 11.36
CA THR A 97 6.72 -6.60 12.49
C THR A 97 7.58 -7.07 13.66
N THR A 98 7.59 -8.37 13.95
CA THR A 98 8.44 -8.94 15.01
C THR A 98 9.92 -8.82 14.66
N LEU A 99 10.31 -9.12 13.42
CA LEU A 99 11.69 -8.97 12.95
C LEU A 99 12.16 -7.52 13.01
N LEU A 100 11.32 -6.58 12.52
CA LEU A 100 11.58 -5.15 12.63
C LEU A 100 11.78 -4.71 14.08
N ARG A 101 10.89 -5.14 14.99
CA ARG A 101 11.01 -4.84 16.42
C ARG A 101 12.34 -5.34 17.00
N THR A 102 12.71 -6.58 16.70
CA THR A 102 13.96 -7.17 17.20
C THR A 102 15.20 -6.44 16.69
N LEU A 103 15.24 -6.11 15.40
CA LEU A 103 16.37 -5.39 14.80
C LEU A 103 16.49 -3.95 15.32
N LEU A 104 15.37 -3.24 15.41
CA LEU A 104 15.37 -1.83 15.80
C LEU A 104 15.63 -1.62 17.30
N ARG A 105 15.23 -2.57 18.16
CA ARG A 105 15.68 -2.58 19.57
C ARG A 105 17.18 -2.79 19.72
N GLY A 106 17.82 -3.45 18.74
CA GLY A 106 19.26 -3.64 18.68
C GLY A 106 20.01 -2.54 17.92
N ASP A 107 19.37 -1.40 17.64
CA ASP A 107 19.89 -0.28 16.86
C ASP A 107 20.44 -0.71 15.49
N LYS A 108 19.78 -1.68 14.84
CA LYS A 108 20.19 -2.22 13.54
C LYS A 108 19.46 -1.53 12.39
N HIS A 109 20.24 -0.91 11.50
CA HIS A 109 19.69 -0.37 10.25
C HIS A 109 19.07 -1.47 9.41
N THR A 110 17.84 -1.22 8.93
CA THR A 110 17.02 -2.28 8.33
C THR A 110 16.45 -1.82 7.00
N LEU A 111 16.45 -2.70 6.00
CA LEU A 111 15.95 -2.44 4.65
C LEU A 111 14.86 -3.46 4.33
N VAL A 112 13.62 -2.99 4.19
CA VAL A 112 12.51 -3.83 3.73
C VAL A 112 12.42 -3.77 2.20
N VAL A 113 12.51 -4.93 1.55
CA VAL A 113 12.59 -5.05 0.09
C VAL A 113 11.43 -5.88 -0.44
N GLY A 114 10.91 -5.58 -1.62
CA GLY A 114 9.90 -6.44 -2.27
C GLY A 114 9.06 -5.72 -3.32
N PRO A 115 8.29 -6.45 -4.14
CA PRO A 115 7.47 -5.88 -5.21
C PRO A 115 6.47 -4.81 -4.74
N THR A 116 5.97 -3.98 -5.65
CA THR A 116 4.91 -3.01 -5.33
C THR A 116 3.63 -3.75 -4.92
N GLY A 117 2.97 -3.29 -3.85
CA GLY A 117 1.73 -3.92 -3.38
C GLY A 117 1.92 -5.00 -2.30
N THR A 118 3.14 -5.35 -1.90
CA THR A 118 3.39 -6.32 -0.81
C THR A 118 3.27 -5.75 0.61
N ALA A 119 2.51 -4.67 0.80
CA ALA A 119 2.25 -4.00 2.08
C ALA A 119 3.48 -3.49 2.89
N LYS A 120 4.68 -3.40 2.29
CA LYS A 120 5.92 -2.90 2.94
C LYS A 120 5.72 -1.58 3.72
N SER A 121 5.34 -0.51 3.03
CA SER A 121 5.20 0.82 3.62
C SER A 121 4.13 0.82 4.70
N VAL A 122 3.01 0.12 4.47
CA VAL A 122 1.92 -0.01 5.44
C VAL A 122 2.38 -0.70 6.71
N THR A 123 3.13 -1.81 6.60
CA THR A 123 3.66 -2.53 7.77
C THR A 123 4.63 -1.66 8.58
N VAL A 124 5.55 -0.95 7.93
CA VAL A 124 6.51 -0.08 8.64
C VAL A 124 5.82 1.13 9.28
N GLN A 125 4.90 1.78 8.56
CA GLN A 125 4.14 2.91 9.08
C GLN A 125 3.25 2.50 10.27
N GLN A 126 2.58 1.35 10.19
CA GLN A 126 1.80 0.82 11.29
C GLN A 126 2.68 0.52 12.52
N PHE A 127 3.84 -0.08 12.29
CA PHE A 127 4.80 -0.34 13.36
C PHE A 127 5.27 0.96 14.03
N PHE A 128 5.49 2.03 13.26
CA PHE A 128 5.83 3.35 13.80
C PHE A 128 4.68 4.00 14.56
N ALA A 129 3.45 3.84 14.09
CA ALA A 129 2.26 4.35 14.77
C ALA A 129 1.99 3.64 16.12
N GLN A 130 2.28 2.34 16.21
CA GLN A 130 2.21 1.58 17.46
C GLN A 130 3.36 1.92 18.44
N GLY A 131 4.50 2.34 17.89
CA GLY A 131 5.71 2.61 18.65
C GLY A 131 6.43 1.34 19.12
N LEU A 132 7.74 1.46 19.38
CA LEU A 132 8.49 0.42 20.10
C LEU A 132 8.35 0.61 21.62
N ASP A 133 8.66 1.83 22.05
CA ASP A 133 8.55 2.37 23.40
C ASP A 133 8.59 3.91 23.31
N SER A 134 8.45 4.59 24.44
CA SER A 134 8.40 6.06 24.51
C SER A 134 9.72 6.77 24.18
N THR A 135 10.81 6.03 23.99
CA THR A 135 12.12 6.59 23.64
C THR A 135 12.30 6.77 22.13
N PHE A 136 11.55 6.03 21.30
CA PHE A 136 11.68 6.12 19.85
C PHE A 136 10.72 7.14 19.23
N GLU A 137 11.24 7.95 18.31
CA GLU A 137 10.51 8.98 17.58
C GLU A 137 10.68 8.75 16.07
N PRO A 138 9.60 8.51 15.32
CA PRO A 138 9.70 8.25 13.90
C PRO A 138 9.89 9.54 13.10
N ILE A 139 10.81 9.51 12.13
CA ILE A 139 10.91 10.49 11.04
C ILE A 139 10.63 9.75 9.75
N ALA A 140 9.48 9.99 9.12
CA ALA A 140 9.12 9.36 7.86
C ALA A 140 9.30 10.35 6.70
N MET A 141 9.95 9.90 5.62
CA MET A 141 10.05 10.60 4.36
C MET A 141 10.01 9.62 3.19
N ALA A 142 9.74 10.12 1.98
CA ALA A 142 9.77 9.33 0.76
C ALA A 142 10.77 9.94 -0.22
N PHE A 143 11.51 9.09 -0.92
CA PHE A 143 12.35 9.51 -2.03
C PHE A 143 11.58 9.47 -3.35
N SER A 144 11.94 10.40 -4.22
CA SER A 144 11.45 10.51 -5.58
C SER A 144 12.62 10.57 -6.56
N ALA A 145 12.34 10.46 -7.86
CA ALA A 145 13.36 10.64 -8.89
C ALA A 145 14.07 12.01 -8.83
N GLN A 146 13.41 13.03 -8.25
CA GLN A 146 13.92 14.40 -8.16
C GLN A 146 14.45 14.77 -6.77
N THR A 147 14.41 13.84 -5.81
CA THR A 147 14.93 14.11 -4.47
C THR A 147 16.44 14.32 -4.55
N SER A 148 16.92 15.43 -3.99
CA SER A 148 18.35 15.77 -3.94
C SER A 148 18.93 15.58 -2.54
N ALA A 149 20.24 15.31 -2.45
CA ALA A 149 20.94 15.18 -1.16
C ALA A 149 20.76 16.43 -0.29
N ASN A 150 20.78 17.60 -0.93
CA ASN A 150 20.58 18.89 -0.28
C ASN A 150 19.21 18.98 0.43
N GLN A 151 18.13 18.63 -0.28
CA GLN A 151 16.78 18.62 0.30
C GLN A 151 16.67 17.60 1.44
N THR A 152 17.25 16.41 1.27
CA THR A 152 17.27 15.39 2.33
C THR A 152 17.99 15.89 3.56
N GLN A 153 19.16 16.50 3.39
CA GLN A 153 19.93 17.08 4.49
C GLN A 153 19.13 18.19 5.20
N ASP A 154 18.51 19.10 4.45
CA ASP A 154 17.74 20.21 5.03
C ASP A 154 16.54 19.73 5.85
N ILE A 155 15.81 18.70 5.37
CA ILE A 155 14.69 18.09 6.09
C ILE A 155 15.16 17.49 7.42
N LEU A 156 16.29 16.79 7.41
CA LEU A 156 16.82 16.11 8.60
C LEU A 156 17.46 17.08 9.59
N ASP A 157 18.26 18.03 9.10
CA ASP A 157 18.87 19.08 9.93
C ASP A 157 17.78 19.94 10.61
N ALA A 158 16.61 20.13 10.00
CA ALA A 158 15.47 20.83 10.62
C ALA A 158 14.79 20.04 11.75
N LYS A 159 14.98 18.72 11.81
CA LYS A 159 14.43 17.84 12.87
C LYS A 159 15.42 17.59 14.00
N PHE A 160 16.71 17.78 13.75
CA PHE A 160 17.76 17.52 14.73
C PHE A 160 17.99 18.70 15.65
N GLU A 161 18.13 18.42 16.95
CA GLU A 161 18.51 19.39 17.95
C GLU A 161 20.02 19.41 18.16
N LYS A 162 20.54 20.62 18.34
CA LYS A 162 21.94 20.82 18.70
C LYS A 162 22.13 20.40 20.16
N ARG A 163 23.05 19.46 20.39
CA ARG A 163 23.48 19.04 21.73
C ARG A 163 24.77 19.76 22.12
N ARG A 164 25.82 19.02 22.46
CA ARG A 164 27.14 19.56 22.85
C ARG A 164 28.12 19.63 21.68
N GLN A 165 29.09 20.54 21.80
CA GLN A 165 30.29 20.50 20.95
C GLN A 165 31.30 19.51 21.53
N GLY A 166 32.05 18.85 20.66
CA GLY A 166 33.11 17.94 21.01
C GLY A 166 34.34 18.17 20.14
N GLN A 167 35.43 17.50 20.48
CA GLN A 167 36.61 17.39 19.64
C GLN A 167 36.84 15.91 19.33
N ASP A 168 37.15 15.64 18.07
CA ASP A 168 37.56 14.32 17.66
C ASP A 168 38.93 13.99 18.26
N LYS A 169 39.07 12.81 18.85
CA LYS A 169 40.27 12.46 19.62
C LYS A 169 41.49 12.25 18.72
N ASP A 170 41.27 11.82 17.49
CA ASP A 170 42.34 11.45 16.56
C ASP A 170 42.77 12.66 15.70
N SER A 171 41.81 13.42 15.17
CA SER A 171 42.08 14.57 14.30
C SER A 171 42.16 15.92 15.04
N GLY A 172 41.69 16.00 16.29
CA GLY A 172 41.59 17.25 17.05
C GLY A 172 40.53 18.24 16.51
N LEU A 173 39.80 17.87 15.45
CA LEU A 173 38.81 18.74 14.82
C LEU A 173 37.56 18.87 15.68
N ALA A 174 37.05 20.10 15.79
CA ALA A 174 35.81 20.38 16.49
C ALA A 174 34.60 19.89 15.68
N TYR A 175 33.68 19.20 16.34
CA TYR A 175 32.39 18.82 15.78
C TYR A 175 31.25 19.24 16.71
N THR A 176 30.04 19.32 16.15
CA THR A 176 28.83 19.56 16.94
C THR A 176 27.97 18.31 16.92
N MET A 177 27.51 17.84 18.08
CA MET A 177 26.56 16.72 18.16
C MET A 177 25.14 17.20 17.87
N TRP A 178 24.43 16.44 17.05
CA TRP A 178 23.05 16.67 16.63
C TRP A 178 22.27 15.35 16.76
N GLY A 179 20.98 15.45 17.04
CA GLY A 179 20.12 14.27 17.17
C GLY A 179 18.78 14.62 17.79
N PRO A 180 18.03 13.65 18.29
CA PRO A 180 16.79 13.90 19.01
C PRO A 180 17.06 14.55 20.39
N MET A 181 15.98 14.92 21.10
CA MET A 181 16.06 15.31 22.52
C MET A 181 16.83 14.26 23.34
N LEU A 182 17.47 14.69 24.43
CA LEU A 182 18.21 13.78 25.32
C LEU A 182 17.31 12.66 25.85
N GLY A 183 17.76 11.41 25.71
CA GLY A 183 16.98 10.22 26.10
C GLY A 183 16.02 9.70 25.04
N LYS A 184 15.92 10.36 23.88
CA LYS A 184 15.14 9.93 22.72
C LYS A 184 16.04 9.36 21.62
N ARG A 185 15.43 8.64 20.67
CA ARG A 185 16.07 8.01 19.50
C ARG A 185 15.20 8.24 18.27
N PHE A 186 15.79 8.64 17.15
CA PHE A 186 15.05 8.74 15.90
C PHE A 186 15.06 7.41 15.12
N LEU A 187 13.88 7.03 14.62
CA LEU A 187 13.73 5.99 13.59
C LEU A 187 13.48 6.68 12.25
N LEU A 188 14.52 6.80 11.44
CA LEU A 188 14.45 7.45 10.14
C LEU A 188 13.94 6.46 9.10
N PHE A 189 12.67 6.56 8.73
CA PHE A 189 12.07 5.78 7.65
C PHE A 189 12.14 6.53 6.32
N ILE A 190 12.73 5.88 5.31
CA ILE A 190 12.77 6.37 3.93
C ILE A 190 12.05 5.37 3.02
N ASP A 191 10.88 5.76 2.53
CA ASP A 191 10.16 5.00 1.50
C ASP A 191 10.75 5.25 0.12
N ASP A 192 10.59 4.27 -0.78
CA ASP A 192 11.15 4.26 -2.14
C ASP A 192 12.66 4.64 -2.18
N PHE A 193 13.44 4.06 -1.27
CA PHE A 193 14.84 4.40 -0.99
C PHE A 193 15.77 4.33 -2.23
N ASN A 194 15.42 3.52 -3.24
CA ASN A 194 16.17 3.36 -4.49
C ASN A 194 15.59 4.13 -5.69
N MET A 195 14.68 5.09 -5.44
CA MET A 195 14.08 5.92 -6.48
C MET A 195 14.94 7.09 -6.97
N PRO A 196 15.84 7.72 -6.17
CA PRO A 196 16.61 8.87 -6.65
C PRO A 196 17.35 8.62 -7.96
N LYS A 197 17.31 9.60 -8.87
CA LYS A 197 17.98 9.49 -10.16
C LYS A 197 19.49 9.38 -9.97
N ARG A 198 20.13 8.53 -10.78
CA ARG A 198 21.59 8.46 -10.86
C ARG A 198 22.14 9.71 -11.53
N GLU A 199 23.20 10.25 -10.95
CA GLU A 199 23.99 11.30 -11.57
C GLU A 199 24.91 10.72 -12.65
N THR A 200 25.67 11.58 -13.34
CA THR A 200 26.46 11.20 -14.53
C THR A 200 27.43 10.05 -14.26
N TYR A 201 27.97 9.96 -13.04
CA TYR A 201 28.89 8.89 -12.64
C TYR A 201 28.20 7.69 -11.99
N GLY A 202 26.86 7.61 -12.04
CA GLY A 202 26.08 6.47 -11.58
C GLY A 202 25.76 6.46 -10.08
N ALA A 203 26.26 7.43 -9.30
CA ALA A 203 25.92 7.58 -7.90
C ALA A 203 24.50 8.11 -7.70
N GLN A 204 23.92 7.87 -6.51
CA GLN A 204 22.63 8.42 -6.10
C GLN A 204 22.88 9.34 -4.89
N PRO A 205 23.06 10.67 -5.07
CA PRO A 205 23.49 11.55 -4.00
C PRO A 205 22.67 11.46 -2.69
N PRO A 206 21.32 11.36 -2.70
CA PRO A 206 20.56 11.19 -1.46
C PRO A 206 20.88 9.89 -0.72
N VAL A 207 21.09 8.81 -1.46
CA VAL A 207 21.48 7.50 -0.89
C VAL A 207 22.90 7.57 -0.34
N GLU A 208 23.81 8.26 -1.03
CA GLU A 208 25.19 8.44 -0.57
C GLU A 208 25.28 9.30 0.69
N LEU A 209 24.40 10.28 0.85
CA LEU A 209 24.25 11.03 2.10
C LEU A 209 23.82 10.11 3.25
N MET A 210 22.84 9.23 3.02
CA MET A 210 22.43 8.25 4.04
C MET A 210 23.52 7.23 4.33
N ARG A 211 24.30 6.83 3.32
CA ARG A 211 25.49 6.02 3.55
C ARG A 211 26.51 6.76 4.41
N GLN A 212 26.75 8.05 4.17
CA GLN A 212 27.65 8.87 4.98
C GLN A 212 27.19 8.95 6.44
N LEU A 213 25.88 9.11 6.68
CA LEU A 213 25.30 9.05 8.01
C LEU A 213 25.64 7.75 8.73
N VAL A 214 25.54 6.61 8.05
CA VAL A 214 25.77 5.29 8.64
C VAL A 214 27.25 4.93 8.76
N ASP A 215 28.11 5.37 7.82
CA ASP A 215 29.56 5.11 7.87
C ASP A 215 30.30 6.02 8.86
N HIS A 216 29.86 7.28 8.99
CA HIS A 216 30.62 8.34 9.67
C HIS A 216 29.85 9.02 10.81
N ASP A 217 28.66 8.54 11.16
CA ASP A 217 27.78 9.15 12.17
C ASP A 217 27.53 10.64 11.90
N GLY A 218 27.37 11.06 10.64
CA GLY A 218 27.19 12.49 10.35
C GLY A 218 27.54 12.96 8.95
N TRP A 219 27.44 14.28 8.76
CA TRP A 219 27.80 14.99 7.53
C TRP A 219 28.25 16.42 7.81
N TYR A 220 28.82 17.08 6.80
CA TYR A 220 29.26 18.47 6.94
C TYR A 220 28.09 19.44 6.77
N ASP A 221 28.08 20.47 7.61
CA ASP A 221 27.24 21.64 7.40
C ASP A 221 27.71 22.40 6.16
N ARG A 222 26.81 22.60 5.20
CA ARG A 222 27.16 23.18 3.89
C ARG A 222 27.51 24.67 3.95
N LYS A 223 27.19 25.37 5.05
CA LYS A 223 27.46 26.82 5.22
C LYS A 223 28.71 27.07 6.05
N THR A 224 28.81 26.43 7.21
CA THR A 224 29.89 26.60 8.18
C THR A 224 31.05 25.64 7.96
N LEU A 225 30.87 24.62 7.10
CA LEU A 225 31.84 23.57 6.80
C LEU A 225 32.31 22.78 8.04
N ARG A 226 31.52 22.82 9.12
CA ARG A 226 31.77 22.05 10.35
C ARG A 226 31.07 20.70 10.28
N PHE A 227 31.74 19.67 10.79
CA PHE A 227 31.13 18.34 10.86
C PHE A 227 30.01 18.31 11.91
N ARG A 228 28.85 17.82 11.50
CA ARG A 228 27.69 17.54 12.34
C ARG A 228 27.68 16.06 12.64
N LYS A 229 28.03 15.69 13.88
CA LYS A 229 27.95 14.32 14.36
C LYS A 229 26.52 14.01 14.75
N ILE A 230 25.85 13.17 13.99
CA ILE A 230 24.46 12.74 14.20
C ILE A 230 24.46 11.48 15.06
N VAL A 231 23.73 11.52 16.16
CA VAL A 231 23.66 10.42 17.14
C VAL A 231 22.22 10.00 17.40
N ASP A 232 22.04 8.78 17.91
CA ASP A 232 20.75 8.20 18.27
C ASP A 232 19.75 8.14 17.10
N VAL A 233 20.23 7.78 15.90
CA VAL A 233 19.42 7.62 14.69
C VAL A 233 19.57 6.21 14.14
N THR A 234 18.46 5.51 13.92
CA THR A 234 18.43 4.23 13.20
C THR A 234 17.68 4.38 11.88
N LEU A 235 18.36 4.09 10.77
CA LEU A 235 17.79 4.10 9.42
C LEU A 235 16.94 2.85 9.13
N VAL A 236 15.74 3.08 8.60
CA VAL A 236 14.84 2.08 8.01
C VAL A 236 14.56 2.47 6.57
N GLY A 237 14.92 1.65 5.60
CA GLY A 237 14.59 1.88 4.18
C GLY A 237 13.48 0.95 3.71
N ALA A 238 12.62 1.41 2.81
CA ALA A 238 11.78 0.55 1.99
C ALA A 238 12.10 0.73 0.51
N MET A 239 12.20 -0.37 -0.26
CA MET A 239 12.42 -0.27 -1.70
C MET A 239 11.79 -1.40 -2.52
N GLY A 240 11.50 -1.10 -3.79
CA GLY A 240 11.10 -2.08 -4.79
C GLY A 240 12.29 -2.63 -5.58
N PRO A 241 12.12 -3.77 -6.29
CA PRO A 241 13.13 -4.24 -7.23
C PRO A 241 13.42 -3.19 -8.31
N PRO A 242 14.63 -3.19 -8.91
CA PRO A 242 14.99 -2.24 -9.96
C PRO A 242 14.09 -2.38 -11.18
N GLY A 243 13.77 -1.26 -11.83
CA GLY A 243 12.81 -1.17 -12.94
C GLY A 243 11.73 -0.12 -12.70
N GLY A 244 11.04 0.31 -13.77
CA GLY A 244 9.97 1.32 -13.68
C GLY A 244 10.41 2.65 -13.06
N GLY A 245 11.67 3.06 -13.28
CA GLY A 245 12.29 4.24 -12.67
C GLY A 245 13.15 3.96 -11.44
N ARG A 246 12.96 2.82 -10.77
CA ARG A 246 13.77 2.40 -9.61
C ARG A 246 15.15 1.93 -10.03
N GLN A 247 16.17 2.33 -9.26
CA GLN A 247 17.56 2.06 -9.54
C GLN A 247 18.08 0.86 -8.74
N PRO A 248 19.09 0.12 -9.24
CA PRO A 248 19.82 -0.83 -8.40
C PRO A 248 20.52 -0.11 -7.24
N MET A 249 20.38 -0.63 -6.03
CA MET A 249 21.03 -0.12 -4.82
C MET A 249 22.53 -0.49 -4.81
N THR A 250 23.37 0.37 -4.24
CA THR A 250 24.82 0.13 -4.21
C THR A 250 25.19 -0.88 -3.12
N ASN A 251 26.14 -1.78 -3.40
CA ASN A 251 26.64 -2.74 -2.39
C ASN A 251 27.25 -2.03 -1.16
N ARG A 252 27.78 -0.82 -1.35
CA ARG A 252 28.31 0.02 -0.26
C ARG A 252 27.24 0.45 0.72
N MET A 253 26.00 0.66 0.26
CA MET A 253 24.86 0.92 1.14
C MET A 253 24.32 -0.38 1.72
N LEU A 254 24.15 -1.43 0.89
CA LEU A 254 23.56 -2.70 1.32
C LEU A 254 24.35 -3.40 2.43
N ARG A 255 25.69 -3.28 2.46
CA ARG A 255 26.53 -3.91 3.51
C ARG A 255 26.18 -3.47 4.94
N HIS A 256 25.53 -2.31 5.08
CA HIS A 256 25.16 -1.72 6.37
C HIS A 256 23.75 -2.06 6.82
N MET A 257 22.95 -2.68 5.94
CA MET A 257 21.53 -2.88 6.15
C MET A 257 21.21 -4.35 6.39
N HIS A 258 20.45 -4.63 7.44
CA HIS A 258 19.76 -5.92 7.57
C HIS A 258 18.55 -5.94 6.63
N MET A 259 18.50 -6.90 5.71
CA MET A 259 17.42 -6.95 4.72
C MET A 259 16.28 -7.88 5.16
N ILE A 260 15.04 -7.43 4.97
CA ILE A 260 13.84 -8.26 5.13
C ILE A 260 13.11 -8.27 3.79
N SER A 261 12.98 -9.44 3.17
CA SER A 261 12.26 -9.59 1.90
C SER A 261 10.77 -9.84 2.12
N PHE A 262 9.95 -8.90 1.68
CA PHE A 262 8.51 -9.00 1.59
C PHE A 262 8.17 -9.69 0.27
N VAL A 263 7.84 -10.98 0.37
CA VAL A 263 7.36 -11.78 -0.76
C VAL A 263 5.92 -11.41 -1.11
N ASP A 264 5.52 -11.79 -2.32
CA ASP A 264 4.13 -11.67 -2.76
C ASP A 264 3.19 -12.48 -1.84
N MET A 265 2.00 -11.92 -1.62
CA MET A 265 0.97 -12.58 -0.83
C MET A 265 0.34 -13.71 -1.65
N SER A 266 0.06 -14.84 -1.01
CA SER A 266 -0.69 -15.91 -1.65
C SER A 266 -2.14 -15.48 -1.89
N GLU A 267 -2.80 -16.09 -2.88
CA GLU A 267 -4.20 -15.79 -3.19
C GLU A 267 -5.12 -16.07 -1.98
N GLU A 268 -4.83 -17.10 -1.19
CA GLU A 268 -5.56 -17.44 0.03
C GLU A 268 -5.41 -16.35 1.09
N THR A 269 -4.21 -15.78 1.23
CA THR A 269 -3.96 -14.68 2.16
C THR A 269 -4.72 -13.42 1.74
N ILE A 270 -4.68 -13.09 0.45
CA ILE A 270 -5.41 -11.96 -0.13
C ILE A 270 -6.92 -12.13 0.08
N SER A 271 -7.43 -13.32 -0.26
CA SER A 271 -8.83 -13.70 -0.07
C SER A 271 -9.26 -13.58 1.39
N GLY A 272 -8.46 -14.11 2.33
CA GLY A 272 -8.74 -14.02 3.77
C GLY A 272 -8.83 -12.57 4.26
N VAL A 273 -7.85 -11.73 3.91
CA VAL A 273 -7.84 -10.31 4.29
C VAL A 273 -9.09 -9.58 3.80
N PHE A 274 -9.42 -9.67 2.51
CA PHE A 274 -10.57 -8.96 1.96
C PHE A 274 -11.91 -9.57 2.39
N THR A 275 -11.98 -10.88 2.64
CA THR A 275 -13.17 -11.53 3.21
C THR A 275 -13.46 -11.02 4.62
N THR A 276 -12.44 -10.82 5.46
CA THR A 276 -12.61 -10.22 6.79
C THR A 276 -13.17 -8.79 6.69
N ILE A 277 -12.64 -7.97 5.79
CA ILE A 277 -13.06 -6.57 5.63
C ILE A 277 -14.49 -6.49 5.07
N VAL A 278 -14.77 -7.18 3.96
CA VAL A 278 -16.10 -7.19 3.32
C VAL A 278 -17.14 -7.81 4.26
N GLY A 279 -16.79 -8.87 4.97
CA GLY A 279 -17.70 -9.52 5.92
C GLY A 279 -18.12 -8.58 7.04
N ALA A 280 -17.17 -7.85 7.63
CA ALA A 280 -17.47 -6.85 8.66
C ALA A 280 -18.39 -5.74 8.14
N PHE A 281 -18.20 -5.28 6.90
CA PHE A 281 -19.08 -4.30 6.29
C PHE A 281 -20.49 -4.85 6.04
N LEU A 282 -20.61 -6.02 5.42
CA LEU A 282 -21.90 -6.63 5.08
C LEU A 282 -22.71 -7.08 6.30
N GLN A 283 -22.06 -7.38 7.43
CA GLN A 283 -22.75 -7.58 8.71
C GLN A 283 -23.62 -6.38 9.10
N SER A 284 -23.23 -5.18 8.67
CA SER A 284 -23.94 -3.94 8.95
C SER A 284 -24.99 -3.57 7.89
N MET A 285 -25.13 -4.39 6.85
CA MET A 285 -26.09 -4.26 5.73
C MET A 285 -27.27 -5.25 5.91
N SER A 286 -28.16 -5.34 4.91
CA SER A 286 -29.23 -6.34 4.90
C SER A 286 -28.69 -7.78 5.04
N LYS A 287 -29.40 -8.63 5.79
CA LYS A 287 -29.02 -10.05 6.01
C LYS A 287 -28.87 -10.83 4.71
N ASP A 288 -29.66 -10.49 3.70
CA ASP A 288 -29.63 -11.15 2.39
C ASP A 288 -28.33 -10.89 1.61
N LEU A 289 -27.57 -9.85 2.00
CA LEU A 289 -26.29 -9.51 1.36
C LEU A 289 -25.10 -10.21 2.02
N GLN A 290 -25.21 -10.65 3.28
CA GLN A 290 -24.10 -11.27 4.00
C GLN A 290 -23.50 -12.51 3.29
N PRO A 291 -24.29 -13.39 2.65
CA PRO A 291 -23.77 -14.51 1.86
C PRO A 291 -22.89 -14.10 0.68
N LEU A 292 -22.93 -12.83 0.24
CA LEU A 292 -22.15 -12.31 -0.88
C LEU A 292 -20.72 -11.92 -0.49
N THR A 293 -20.33 -12.04 0.79
CA THR A 293 -18.98 -11.75 1.27
C THR A 293 -17.90 -12.48 0.45
N THR A 294 -17.96 -13.81 0.41
CA THR A 294 -16.98 -14.62 -0.32
C THR A 294 -17.10 -14.45 -1.84
N PRO A 295 -18.30 -14.47 -2.45
CA PRO A 295 -18.48 -14.18 -3.88
C PRO A 295 -17.83 -12.88 -4.37
N ILE A 296 -18.03 -11.75 -3.66
CA ILE A 296 -17.48 -10.45 -4.07
C ILE A 296 -15.95 -10.46 -4.09
N VAL A 297 -15.34 -11.03 -3.06
CA VAL A 297 -13.89 -11.11 -2.94
C VAL A 297 -13.32 -12.03 -4.02
N ALA A 298 -13.90 -13.22 -4.19
CA ALA A 298 -13.49 -14.17 -5.22
C ALA A 298 -13.65 -13.62 -6.64
N ALA A 299 -14.73 -12.90 -6.91
CA ALA A 299 -14.96 -12.24 -8.19
C ALA A 299 -13.95 -11.13 -8.47
N THR A 300 -13.63 -10.32 -7.46
CA THR A 300 -12.62 -9.25 -7.57
C THR A 300 -11.23 -9.80 -7.84
N ILE A 301 -10.83 -10.86 -7.13
CA ILE A 301 -9.55 -11.54 -7.34
C ILE A 301 -9.48 -12.17 -8.74
N ALA A 302 -10.55 -12.83 -9.19
CA ALA A 302 -10.63 -13.42 -10.52
C ALA A 302 -10.52 -12.37 -11.64
N MET A 303 -11.23 -11.25 -11.52
CA MET A 303 -11.11 -10.12 -12.45
C MET A 303 -9.70 -9.56 -12.48
N TYR A 304 -9.08 -9.37 -11.31
CA TYR A 304 -7.71 -8.88 -11.20
C TYR A 304 -6.70 -9.83 -11.84
N ALA A 305 -6.76 -11.13 -11.53
CA ALA A 305 -5.84 -12.12 -12.06
C ALA A 305 -5.91 -12.20 -13.59
N THR A 306 -7.13 -12.28 -14.13
CA THR A 306 -7.37 -12.38 -15.57
C THR A 306 -6.97 -11.09 -16.30
N THR A 307 -7.23 -9.93 -15.69
CA THR A 307 -6.79 -8.62 -16.21
C THR A 307 -5.26 -8.53 -16.25
N CYS A 308 -4.56 -8.96 -15.20
CA CYS A 308 -3.09 -9.00 -15.19
C CYS A 308 -2.52 -9.91 -16.29
N GLU A 309 -3.20 -11.02 -16.59
CA GLU A 309 -2.75 -11.99 -17.58
C GLU A 309 -2.92 -11.49 -19.01
N VAL A 310 -4.10 -10.93 -19.33
CA VAL A 310 -4.49 -10.55 -20.70
C VAL A 310 -4.06 -9.12 -21.04
N LEU A 311 -4.28 -8.16 -20.14
CA LEU A 311 -4.07 -6.73 -20.38
C LEU A 311 -2.70 -6.28 -19.89
N ARG A 312 -1.65 -6.89 -20.45
CA ARG A 312 -0.26 -6.59 -20.08
C ARG A 312 0.18 -5.21 -20.58
N PRO A 313 1.07 -4.52 -19.84
CA PRO A 313 1.61 -3.24 -20.28
C PRO A 313 2.45 -3.42 -21.55
N THR A 314 2.19 -2.59 -22.55
CA THR A 314 2.95 -2.53 -23.82
C THR A 314 3.46 -1.10 -24.04
N PRO A 315 4.41 -0.85 -24.94
CA PRO A 315 4.83 0.51 -25.27
C PRO A 315 3.68 1.44 -25.70
N ALA A 316 2.63 0.89 -26.34
CA ALA A 316 1.42 1.64 -26.70
C ALA A 316 0.46 1.85 -25.52
N LYS A 317 0.50 0.97 -24.52
CA LYS A 317 -0.39 0.94 -23.36
C LYS A 317 0.41 0.84 -22.04
N PRO A 318 1.32 1.79 -21.75
CA PRO A 318 2.25 1.66 -20.61
C PRO A 318 1.55 1.82 -19.25
N HIS A 319 0.36 2.41 -19.23
CA HIS A 319 -0.46 2.61 -18.03
C HIS A 319 -1.34 1.40 -17.68
N TYR A 320 -1.26 0.30 -18.45
CA TYR A 320 -1.93 -0.97 -18.15
C TYR A 320 -1.13 -1.76 -17.10
N THR A 321 -0.87 -1.11 -15.97
CA THR A 321 -0.16 -1.70 -14.84
C THR A 321 -1.17 -1.98 -13.74
N PHE A 322 -1.38 -3.25 -13.44
CA PHE A 322 -2.30 -3.69 -12.40
C PHE A 322 -1.53 -4.31 -11.23
N ASN A 323 -1.96 -4.02 -10.00
CA ASN A 323 -1.37 -4.60 -8.79
C ASN A 323 -2.41 -4.78 -7.69
N LEU A 324 -2.01 -5.32 -6.53
CA LEU A 324 -2.92 -5.60 -5.41
C LEU A 324 -3.69 -4.38 -4.89
N ARG A 325 -3.19 -3.16 -5.11
CA ARG A 325 -3.91 -1.91 -4.80
C ARG A 325 -5.22 -1.81 -5.59
N ASP A 326 -5.29 -2.39 -6.77
CA ASP A 326 -6.50 -2.36 -7.61
C ASP A 326 -7.61 -3.23 -7.02
N VAL A 327 -7.27 -4.41 -6.47
CA VAL A 327 -8.21 -5.23 -5.68
C VAL A 327 -8.75 -4.40 -4.50
N SER A 328 -7.85 -3.77 -3.75
CA SER A 328 -8.22 -2.90 -2.62
C SER A 328 -9.13 -1.74 -3.05
N LYS A 329 -8.88 -1.09 -4.18
CA LYS A 329 -9.71 0.02 -4.70
C LYS A 329 -11.11 -0.41 -5.15
N VAL A 330 -11.26 -1.61 -5.71
CA VAL A 330 -12.59 -2.15 -6.06
C VAL A 330 -13.37 -2.39 -4.78
N ILE A 331 -12.77 -3.08 -3.81
CA ILE A 331 -13.40 -3.33 -2.51
C ILE A 331 -13.74 -2.00 -1.81
N GLN A 332 -12.81 -1.03 -1.76
CA GLN A 332 -13.07 0.29 -1.20
C GLN A 332 -14.28 0.98 -1.83
N GLY A 333 -14.44 0.88 -3.14
CA GLY A 333 -15.62 1.41 -3.84
C GLY A 333 -16.92 0.70 -3.45
N VAL A 334 -16.90 -0.62 -3.33
CA VAL A 334 -18.07 -1.41 -2.88
C VAL A 334 -18.46 -1.05 -1.44
N LEU A 335 -17.47 -0.79 -0.58
CA LEU A 335 -17.67 -0.36 0.81
C LEU A 335 -18.27 1.05 0.94
N MET A 336 -18.34 1.83 -0.15
CA MET A 336 -19.06 3.10 -0.18
C MET A 336 -20.59 2.93 -0.30
N ALA A 337 -21.08 1.71 -0.52
CA ALA A 337 -22.51 1.41 -0.66
C ALA A 337 -23.32 1.97 0.52
N ASP A 338 -24.42 2.63 0.21
CA ASP A 338 -25.36 3.06 1.24
C ASP A 338 -26.32 1.93 1.64
N LYS A 339 -26.49 1.73 2.95
CA LYS A 339 -27.31 0.66 3.56
C LYS A 339 -28.78 0.72 3.16
N ARG A 340 -29.30 1.91 2.85
CA ARG A 340 -30.71 2.14 2.48
C ARG A 340 -30.93 2.01 0.98
N ARG A 341 -29.90 2.28 0.17
CA ARG A 341 -29.97 2.22 -1.30
C ARG A 341 -29.64 0.83 -1.85
N VAL A 342 -28.70 0.12 -1.23
CA VAL A 342 -28.25 -1.21 -1.65
C VAL A 342 -28.77 -2.25 -0.68
N THR A 343 -29.90 -2.86 -1.03
CA THR A 343 -30.62 -3.83 -0.20
C THR A 343 -30.73 -5.20 -0.86
N THR A 344 -30.64 -5.28 -2.18
CA THR A 344 -30.73 -6.54 -2.94
C THR A 344 -29.39 -7.00 -3.50
N LYS A 345 -29.30 -8.30 -3.81
CA LYS A 345 -28.14 -8.92 -4.44
C LYS A 345 -27.80 -8.24 -5.77
N GLU A 346 -28.81 -7.96 -6.58
CA GLU A 346 -28.68 -7.34 -7.90
C GLU A 346 -28.05 -5.95 -7.79
N GLN A 347 -28.49 -5.14 -6.82
CA GLN A 347 -27.94 -3.80 -6.58
C GLN A 347 -26.48 -3.86 -6.14
N LEU A 348 -26.12 -4.80 -5.27
CA LEU A 348 -24.74 -4.93 -4.80
C LEU A 348 -23.82 -5.44 -5.93
N VAL A 349 -24.28 -6.37 -6.76
CA VAL A 349 -23.54 -6.85 -7.93
C VAL A 349 -23.42 -5.74 -8.98
N LYS A 350 -24.49 -4.96 -9.22
CA LYS A 350 -24.47 -3.79 -10.09
C LYS A 350 -23.40 -2.79 -9.65
N LEU A 351 -23.36 -2.45 -8.36
CA LEU A 351 -22.31 -1.60 -7.80
C LEU A 351 -20.91 -2.21 -7.97
N TRP A 352 -20.74 -3.51 -7.67
CA TRP A 352 -19.45 -4.18 -7.87
C TRP A 352 -18.98 -4.10 -9.33
N THR A 353 -19.87 -4.31 -10.31
CA THR A 353 -19.52 -4.17 -11.73
C THR A 353 -19.10 -2.73 -12.09
N HIS A 354 -19.76 -1.72 -11.51
CA HIS A 354 -19.36 -0.32 -11.66
C HIS A 354 -17.93 -0.10 -11.13
N GLU A 355 -17.64 -0.57 -9.92
CA GLU A 355 -16.32 -0.38 -9.32
C GLU A 355 -15.21 -1.12 -10.08
N CYS A 356 -15.49 -2.32 -10.62
CA CYS A 356 -14.57 -3.00 -11.53
C CYS A 356 -14.29 -2.15 -12.78
N ALA A 357 -15.31 -1.54 -13.39
CA ALA A 357 -15.12 -0.66 -14.54
C ALA A 357 -14.30 0.60 -14.19
N ARG A 358 -14.56 1.23 -13.03
CA ARG A 358 -13.82 2.41 -12.58
C ARG A 358 -12.35 2.14 -12.28
N VAL A 359 -12.02 0.95 -11.79
CA VAL A 359 -10.64 0.60 -11.44
C VAL A 359 -9.86 0.06 -12.63
N PHE A 360 -10.49 -0.81 -13.44
CA PHE A 360 -9.84 -1.52 -14.55
C PHE A 360 -10.17 -0.91 -15.91
N ALA A 361 -11.46 -0.76 -16.23
CA ALA A 361 -11.91 -0.37 -17.57
C ALA A 361 -11.60 1.09 -17.95
N ASP A 362 -11.56 2.00 -16.97
CA ASP A 362 -11.24 3.42 -17.23
C ASP A 362 -9.80 3.63 -17.74
N ARG A 363 -8.92 2.63 -17.62
CA ARG A 363 -7.58 2.64 -18.21
C ARG A 363 -7.59 2.25 -19.69
N LEU A 364 -8.68 1.66 -20.20
CA LEU A 364 -8.70 1.03 -21.52
C LEU A 364 -8.91 2.05 -22.64
N ILE A 365 -8.05 1.99 -23.65
CA ILE A 365 -7.97 2.99 -24.71
C ILE A 365 -8.73 2.62 -26.00
N ASN A 366 -9.02 1.34 -26.21
CA ASN A 366 -9.67 0.84 -27.43
C ASN A 366 -10.89 -0.03 -27.10
N ASP A 367 -11.76 -0.20 -28.09
CA ASP A 367 -13.01 -0.92 -27.91
C ASP A 367 -12.84 -2.43 -27.82
N ASP A 368 -11.79 -3.00 -28.42
CA ASP A 368 -11.49 -4.43 -28.28
C ASP A 368 -11.23 -4.82 -26.82
N ASP A 369 -10.37 -4.08 -26.12
CA ASP A 369 -10.07 -4.28 -24.70
C ASP A 369 -11.33 -4.07 -23.85
N ARG A 370 -12.16 -3.07 -24.19
CA ARG A 370 -13.41 -2.77 -23.46
C ARG A 370 -14.46 -3.88 -23.65
N ASN A 371 -14.60 -4.39 -24.87
CA ASN A 371 -15.49 -5.49 -25.20
C ASN A 371 -15.04 -6.78 -24.51
N TRP A 372 -13.73 -7.05 -24.51
CA TRP A 372 -13.15 -8.15 -23.74
C TRP A 372 -13.45 -8.01 -22.24
N PHE A 373 -13.23 -6.83 -21.66
CA PHE A 373 -13.47 -6.58 -20.25
C PHE A 373 -14.94 -6.80 -19.87
N LEU A 374 -15.86 -6.34 -20.72
CA LEU A 374 -17.29 -6.56 -20.55
C LEU A 374 -17.61 -8.07 -20.60
N ALA A 375 -17.09 -8.80 -21.59
CA ALA A 375 -17.29 -10.24 -21.71
C ALA A 375 -16.76 -11.01 -20.49
N GLU A 376 -15.57 -10.67 -19.99
CA GLU A 376 -15.01 -11.30 -18.80
C GLU A 376 -15.83 -10.95 -17.54
N THR A 377 -16.29 -9.69 -17.42
CA THR A 377 -17.19 -9.29 -16.33
C THR A 377 -18.48 -10.11 -16.35
N LYS A 378 -19.10 -10.31 -17.52
CA LYS A 378 -20.32 -11.14 -17.65
C LYS A 378 -20.07 -12.59 -17.20
N LYS A 379 -18.94 -13.16 -17.60
CA LYS A 379 -18.53 -14.51 -17.20
C LYS A 379 -18.31 -14.61 -15.69
N VAL A 380 -17.57 -13.68 -15.09
CA VAL A 380 -17.35 -13.67 -13.64
C VAL A 380 -18.64 -13.47 -12.86
N VAL A 381 -19.57 -12.62 -13.33
CA VAL A 381 -20.89 -12.45 -12.71
C VAL A 381 -21.64 -13.79 -12.67
N LYS A 382 -21.67 -14.49 -13.81
CA LYS A 382 -22.30 -15.81 -13.92
C LYS A 382 -21.66 -16.84 -12.99
N ASP A 383 -20.33 -16.93 -12.99
CA ASP A 383 -19.61 -18.00 -12.29
C ASP A 383 -19.55 -17.79 -10.78
N LYS A 384 -19.42 -16.54 -10.31
CA LYS A 384 -19.20 -16.23 -8.89
C LYS A 384 -20.48 -15.83 -8.15
N PHE A 385 -21.43 -15.23 -8.84
CA PHE A 385 -22.68 -14.78 -8.24
C PHE A 385 -23.88 -15.63 -8.66
N SER A 386 -23.72 -16.60 -9.57
CA SER A 386 -24.80 -17.47 -10.05
C SER A 386 -26.00 -16.68 -10.57
N MET A 387 -25.74 -15.61 -11.33
CA MET A 387 -26.77 -14.75 -11.94
C MET A 387 -26.32 -14.26 -13.32
N SER A 388 -27.26 -13.84 -14.17
CA SER A 388 -26.88 -13.18 -15.42
C SER A 388 -26.40 -11.76 -15.17
N TYR A 389 -25.52 -11.25 -16.02
CA TYR A 389 -25.11 -9.85 -15.96
C TYR A 389 -26.31 -8.93 -16.17
N GLU A 390 -27.17 -9.28 -17.12
CA GLU A 390 -28.34 -8.51 -17.52
C GLU A 390 -29.40 -8.39 -16.42
N SER A 391 -29.40 -9.29 -15.43
CA SER A 391 -30.30 -9.16 -14.27
C SER A 391 -29.81 -8.14 -13.25
N ALA A 392 -28.51 -7.83 -13.22
CA ALA A 392 -27.94 -6.75 -12.41
C ALA A 392 -27.86 -5.44 -13.18
N VAL A 393 -27.46 -5.49 -14.46
CA VAL A 393 -27.28 -4.33 -15.33
C VAL A 393 -28.16 -4.48 -16.57
N PRO A 394 -29.36 -3.89 -16.56
CA PRO A 394 -30.26 -3.90 -17.72
C PRO A 394 -29.59 -3.36 -18.99
N SER A 395 -29.97 -3.92 -20.15
CA SER A 395 -29.36 -3.53 -21.43
C SER A 395 -29.68 -2.09 -21.80
N GLY A 396 -28.66 -1.32 -22.19
CA GLY A 396 -28.80 0.07 -22.65
C GLY A 396 -28.58 1.13 -21.57
N GLU A 397 -28.39 0.74 -20.31
CA GLU A 397 -28.11 1.68 -19.22
C GLU A 397 -26.62 2.04 -19.14
N GLN A 398 -26.30 3.33 -19.11
CA GLN A 398 -24.96 3.79 -18.78
C GLN A 398 -24.78 3.70 -17.26
N LEU A 399 -24.01 2.71 -16.80
CA LEU A 399 -23.78 2.48 -15.38
C LEU A 399 -22.91 3.59 -14.76
N LEU A 400 -23.54 4.47 -13.98
CA LEU A 400 -22.88 5.57 -13.28
C LEU A 400 -23.34 5.63 -11.82
N TYR A 401 -22.38 5.88 -10.93
CA TYR A 401 -22.64 6.21 -9.54
C TYR A 401 -21.99 7.56 -9.21
N CYS A 402 -22.64 8.34 -8.35
CA CYS A 402 -22.06 9.54 -7.78
C CYS A 402 -22.56 9.77 -6.35
N ASN A 403 -21.94 10.72 -5.65
CA ASN A 403 -22.25 11.06 -4.26
C ASN A 403 -23.09 12.33 -4.10
N PHE A 404 -23.45 12.98 -5.21
CA PHE A 404 -24.16 14.26 -5.22
C PHE A 404 -25.56 14.18 -5.87
N TYR A 405 -26.00 13.00 -6.30
CA TYR A 405 -27.26 12.83 -7.03
C TYR A 405 -28.51 13.24 -6.22
N THR A 406 -28.51 12.98 -4.90
CA THR A 406 -29.50 13.52 -3.98
C THR A 406 -29.00 14.86 -3.42
N ALA A 407 -29.57 15.96 -3.92
CA ALA A 407 -29.26 17.31 -3.46
C ALA A 407 -29.56 17.49 -1.95
N GLY A 408 -28.64 18.13 -1.23
CA GLY A 408 -28.78 18.43 0.20
C GLY A 408 -28.60 17.25 1.16
N ALA A 409 -28.16 16.09 0.69
CA ALA A 409 -27.86 14.96 1.57
C ALA A 409 -26.60 15.21 2.42
N ASP A 410 -26.74 15.13 3.74
CA ASP A 410 -25.64 15.21 4.71
C ASP A 410 -25.66 13.98 5.64
N PRO A 411 -24.66 13.07 5.56
CA PRO A 411 -23.52 13.10 4.63
C PRO A 411 -23.90 12.74 3.18
N PRO A 412 -23.03 13.04 2.19
CA PRO A 412 -23.23 12.67 0.79
C PRO A 412 -23.49 11.17 0.58
N ILE A 413 -24.47 10.83 -0.26
CA ILE A 413 -24.93 9.46 -0.48
C ILE A 413 -24.37 8.96 -1.82
N TYR A 414 -23.55 7.91 -1.77
CA TYR A 414 -23.07 7.24 -2.96
C TYR A 414 -24.14 6.32 -3.53
N GLU A 415 -24.74 6.71 -4.65
CA GLU A 415 -25.88 6.01 -5.25
C GLU A 415 -25.83 6.02 -6.78
N GLU A 416 -26.68 5.17 -7.36
CA GLU A 416 -26.81 5.00 -8.80
C GLU A 416 -27.51 6.21 -9.44
N VAL A 417 -27.01 6.65 -10.59
CA VAL A 417 -27.68 7.65 -11.43
C VAL A 417 -28.79 6.95 -12.23
N ALA A 418 -30.03 7.07 -11.76
CA ALA A 418 -31.19 6.48 -12.43
C ALA A 418 -31.67 7.28 -13.65
N ASP A 419 -31.46 8.59 -13.68
CA ASP A 419 -31.89 9.48 -14.77
C ASP A 419 -30.78 10.48 -15.12
N MET A 420 -30.28 10.37 -16.36
CA MET A 420 -29.23 11.23 -16.90
C MET A 420 -29.70 12.68 -17.10
N SER A 421 -31.00 12.88 -17.37
CA SER A 421 -31.59 14.22 -17.56
C SER A 421 -31.55 14.97 -16.23
N LYS A 422 -31.99 14.31 -15.16
CA LYS A 422 -31.91 14.85 -13.80
C LYS A 422 -30.47 15.16 -13.38
N LEU A 423 -29.52 14.29 -13.70
CA LEU A 423 -28.10 14.55 -13.44
C LEU A 423 -27.60 15.78 -14.21
N SER A 424 -28.03 15.94 -15.45
CA SER A 424 -27.66 17.10 -16.29
C SER A 424 -28.21 18.41 -15.73
N GLU A 425 -29.48 18.43 -15.30
CA GLU A 425 -30.09 19.62 -14.68
C GLU A 425 -29.37 20.02 -13.39
N LEU A 426 -29.09 19.05 -12.53
CA LEU A 426 -28.36 19.26 -11.28
C LEU A 426 -26.96 19.83 -11.52
N LEU A 427 -26.21 19.28 -12.47
CA LEU A 427 -24.87 19.78 -12.79
C LEU A 427 -24.89 21.16 -13.47
N ALA A 428 -25.94 21.48 -14.23
CA ALA A 428 -26.13 22.82 -14.79
C ALA A 428 -26.40 23.85 -13.68
N GLU A 429 -27.16 23.49 -12.64
CA GLU A 429 -27.36 24.31 -11.45
C GLU A 429 -26.03 24.53 -10.70
N HIS A 430 -25.28 23.46 -10.42
CA HIS A 430 -23.96 23.57 -9.79
C HIS A 430 -22.96 24.41 -10.60
N GLN A 431 -23.01 24.34 -11.93
CA GLN A 431 -22.18 25.17 -12.80
C GLN A 431 -22.57 26.65 -12.71
N LYS A 432 -23.87 26.95 -12.61
CA LYS A 432 -24.35 28.31 -12.39
C LYS A 432 -23.84 28.86 -11.06
N ASP A 433 -23.97 28.10 -9.97
CA ASP A 433 -23.46 28.48 -8.65
C ASP A 433 -21.93 28.70 -8.66
N TYR A 434 -21.20 27.84 -9.36
CA TYR A 434 -19.76 27.98 -9.55
C TYR A 434 -19.42 29.30 -10.25
N ASN A 435 -20.13 29.61 -11.33
CA ASN A 435 -19.90 30.82 -12.15
C ASN A 435 -20.25 32.12 -11.42
N GLU A 436 -21.12 32.08 -10.41
CA GLU A 436 -21.42 33.22 -9.55
C GLU A 436 -20.27 33.54 -8.58
N GLN A 437 -19.46 32.54 -8.21
CA GLN A 437 -18.40 32.66 -7.20
C GLN A 437 -16.98 32.67 -7.79
N HIS A 438 -16.80 32.17 -9.00
CA HIS A 438 -15.50 31.96 -9.64
C HIS A 438 -15.47 32.52 -11.06
N ILE A 439 -14.31 32.39 -11.73
CA ILE A 439 -14.19 32.77 -13.14
C ILE A 439 -15.16 31.90 -13.96
N PRO A 440 -16.11 32.51 -14.69
CA PRO A 440 -17.14 31.76 -15.39
C PRO A 440 -16.57 30.73 -16.37
N MET A 441 -17.13 29.53 -16.35
CA MET A 441 -16.90 28.46 -17.30
C MET A 441 -18.21 28.09 -17.99
N ASP A 442 -18.21 28.09 -19.32
CA ASP A 442 -19.36 27.67 -20.14
C ASP A 442 -19.13 26.26 -20.68
N LEU A 443 -19.38 25.27 -19.83
CA LEU A 443 -19.29 23.86 -20.15
C LEU A 443 -20.60 23.34 -20.73
N VAL A 444 -20.50 22.67 -21.87
CA VAL A 444 -21.61 21.90 -22.44
C VAL A 444 -21.64 20.52 -21.78
N LEU A 445 -22.68 20.24 -21.01
CA LEU A 445 -22.85 19.00 -20.24
C LEU A 445 -23.51 17.89 -21.09
N PHE A 446 -22.74 17.23 -21.95
CA PHE A 446 -23.16 16.03 -22.67
C PHE A 446 -22.78 14.75 -21.91
N GLY A 447 -23.30 13.59 -22.32
CA GLY A 447 -23.20 12.32 -21.57
C GLY A 447 -21.79 11.95 -21.08
N ASP A 448 -20.76 12.13 -21.90
CA ASP A 448 -19.37 11.86 -21.48
C ASP A 448 -18.86 12.85 -20.44
N ALA A 449 -19.25 14.13 -20.52
CA ALA A 449 -18.88 15.14 -19.52
C ALA A 449 -19.50 14.78 -18.16
N LEU A 450 -20.78 14.41 -18.14
CA LEU A 450 -21.49 13.92 -16.95
C LEU A 450 -20.77 12.70 -16.35
N ALA A 451 -20.47 11.71 -17.18
CA ALA A 451 -19.75 10.50 -16.75
C ALA A 451 -18.35 10.81 -16.20
N HIS A 452 -17.63 11.77 -16.79
CA HIS A 452 -16.32 12.20 -16.31
C HIS A 452 -16.39 12.89 -14.95
N ILE A 453 -17.38 13.77 -14.71
CA ILE A 453 -17.59 14.41 -13.41
C ILE A 453 -17.89 13.35 -12.35
N CYS A 454 -18.77 12.38 -12.63
CA CYS A 454 -19.04 11.27 -11.71
C CYS A 454 -17.76 10.49 -11.36
N ARG A 455 -16.91 10.18 -12.35
CA ARG A 455 -15.63 9.49 -12.13
C ARG A 455 -14.67 10.31 -11.26
N ILE A 456 -14.54 11.62 -11.55
CA ILE A 456 -13.68 12.52 -10.80
C ILE A 456 -14.16 12.61 -9.34
N SER A 457 -15.45 12.89 -9.13
CA SER A 457 -16.02 12.97 -7.79
C SER A 457 -15.84 11.66 -7.01
N ARG A 458 -16.09 10.50 -7.65
CA ARG A 458 -15.87 9.19 -7.03
C ARG A 458 -14.43 9.01 -6.55
N VAL A 459 -13.43 9.45 -7.33
CA VAL A 459 -12.02 9.34 -6.93
C VAL A 459 -11.70 10.32 -5.80
N LEU A 460 -12.15 11.58 -5.89
CA LEU A 460 -11.85 12.60 -4.88
C LEU A 460 -12.56 12.39 -3.55
N SER A 461 -13.71 11.70 -3.57
CA SER A 461 -14.46 11.35 -2.36
C SER A 461 -13.81 10.25 -1.54
N GLN A 462 -12.81 9.54 -2.09
CA GLN A 462 -12.09 8.50 -1.37
C GLN A 462 -10.91 9.09 -0.60
N PRO A 463 -10.62 8.61 0.63
CA PRO A 463 -9.44 8.99 1.38
C PRO A 463 -8.16 8.77 0.56
N SER A 464 -7.30 9.79 0.50
CA SER A 464 -6.08 9.79 -0.33
C SER A 464 -6.32 9.52 -1.83
N GLY A 465 -7.53 9.82 -2.32
CA GLY A 465 -7.93 9.70 -3.70
C GLY A 465 -7.23 10.73 -4.59
N ASN A 466 -6.60 10.26 -5.66
CA ASN A 466 -5.91 11.10 -6.64
C ASN A 466 -6.26 10.63 -8.06
N ALA A 467 -6.72 11.55 -8.91
CA ALA A 467 -7.10 11.27 -10.29
C ALA A 467 -6.07 11.83 -11.27
N LEU A 468 -5.60 11.01 -12.21
CA LEU A 468 -4.80 11.46 -13.34
C LEU A 468 -5.68 11.48 -14.59
N LEU A 469 -5.97 12.67 -15.12
CA LEU A 469 -6.86 12.85 -16.26
C LEU A 469 -6.08 12.97 -17.58
N LEU A 470 -5.90 11.84 -18.28
CA LEU A 470 -5.18 11.77 -19.57
C LEU A 470 -6.11 11.88 -20.78
N GLY A 471 -6.06 13.00 -21.52
CA GLY A 471 -6.85 13.19 -22.74
C GLY A 471 -6.22 14.20 -23.69
N VAL A 472 -6.83 14.35 -24.88
CA VAL A 472 -6.42 15.35 -25.88
C VAL A 472 -6.66 16.75 -25.31
N GLY A 473 -5.76 17.69 -25.63
CA GLY A 473 -5.94 19.10 -25.28
C GLY A 473 -7.28 19.65 -25.79
N GLY A 474 -7.96 20.45 -24.98
CA GLY A 474 -9.28 21.00 -25.32
C GLY A 474 -10.48 20.10 -24.97
N SER A 475 -10.28 18.90 -24.43
CA SER A 475 -11.38 17.99 -24.05
C SER A 475 -12.11 18.38 -22.75
N GLY A 476 -11.92 19.60 -22.24
CA GLY A 476 -12.60 20.11 -21.04
C GLY A 476 -12.20 19.48 -19.68
N ARG A 477 -11.28 18.51 -19.63
CA ARG A 477 -10.94 17.76 -18.39
C ARG A 477 -10.47 18.62 -17.23
N GLN A 478 -9.74 19.70 -17.50
CA GLN A 478 -9.32 20.65 -16.47
C GLN A 478 -10.51 21.38 -15.87
N SER A 479 -11.47 21.77 -16.70
CA SER A 479 -12.68 22.46 -16.28
C SER A 479 -13.64 21.52 -15.55
N LEU A 480 -13.79 20.28 -15.99
CA LEU A 480 -14.62 19.26 -15.31
C LEU A 480 -14.06 18.82 -13.94
N ALA A 481 -12.77 19.07 -13.69
CA ALA A 481 -12.11 18.73 -12.43
C ALA A 481 -12.20 19.83 -11.37
N ARG A 482 -12.49 21.07 -11.81
CA ARG A 482 -12.82 22.19 -10.92
C ARG A 482 -14.29 22.12 -10.57
#